data_AF-A0A930A272-F1
#
_entry.id   AF-A0A930A272-F1
#
_cell.length_a   1.000
_cell.length_b   1.000
_cell.length_c   1.000
_cell.angle_alpha   90.00
_cell.angle_beta   90.00
_cell.angle_gamma   90.00
#
_symmetry.space_group_name_H-M   'P 1'
#
loop_
_entity.id
_entity.type
_entity.pdbx_description
1 polymer ?
#
loop_
_entity_poly.entity_id
_entity_poly.type
_entity_poly.pdbx_seq_one_letter_code
_entity_poly.pdbx_strand_id
1 'polypeptide(L)'
;MSNKGFSLLEMCVVLFVISVFMMLLPTNIHSLETEYYAFVDKYLYLQSTAMKQAISISFEEYNVRFNQKGNVNQAKTIYFKNEHTIIVELGGGRLAIQ
;
A
#
# COMPACT_ATOMS: atom_id res chain seq x y z
N MET A 1 34.04 -5.78 -49.49
CA MET A 1 33.57 -5.11 -48.26
C MET A 1 32.09 -4.80 -48.42
N SER A 2 31.21 -5.65 -47.88
CA SER A 2 29.75 -5.47 -47.98
C SER A 2 29.10 -5.73 -46.62
N ASN A 3 29.21 -4.76 -45.71
CA ASN A 3 28.61 -4.81 -44.36
C ASN A 3 27.41 -3.86 -44.22
N LYS A 4 26.89 -3.28 -45.31
CA LYS A 4 25.87 -2.22 -45.26
C LYS A 4 24.44 -2.74 -45.08
N GLY A 5 24.15 -3.99 -45.46
CA GLY A 5 22.81 -4.59 -45.36
C GLY A 5 22.48 -5.21 -44.00
N PHE A 6 23.49 -5.63 -43.23
CA PHE A 6 23.31 -6.28 -41.92
C PHE A 6 23.14 -5.28 -40.77
N SER A 7 23.53 -4.02 -40.97
CA SER A 7 23.46 -2.98 -39.94
C SER A 7 22.03 -2.71 -39.45
N LEU A 8 21.03 -2.74 -40.34
CA LEU A 8 19.64 -2.54 -39.91
C LEU A 8 19.14 -3.71 -39.05
N LEU A 9 19.45 -4.95 -39.44
CA LEU A 9 19.07 -6.14 -38.70
C LEU A 9 19.73 -6.15 -37.31
N GLU A 10 21.02 -5.84 -37.24
CA GLU A 10 21.77 -5.73 -35.99
C GLU A 10 21.14 -4.69 -35.06
N MET A 11 20.75 -3.51 -35.59
CA MET A 11 20.07 -2.48 -34.80
C MET A 11 18.70 -2.95 -34.30
N CYS A 12 17.93 -3.67 -35.13
CA CYS A 12 16.65 -4.26 -34.70
C CYS A 12 16.83 -5.30 -33.58
N VAL A 13 17.86 -6.15 -33.69
CA VAL A 13 18.19 -7.14 -32.65
C VAL A 13 18.58 -6.44 -31.34
N VAL A 14 19.39 -5.38 -31.41
CA VAL A 14 19.78 -4.60 -30.24
C VAL A 14 18.56 -3.95 -29.58
N LEU A 15 17.65 -3.34 -30.35
CA LEU A 15 16.44 -2.73 -29.83
C LEU A 15 15.50 -3.75 -29.18
N PHE A 16 15.39 -4.95 -29.77
CA PHE A 16 14.62 -6.06 -29.20
C PHE A 16 15.21 -6.55 -27.87
N VAL A 17 16.54 -6.67 -27.79
CA VAL A 17 17.21 -7.07 -26.55
C VAL A 17 17.01 -6.02 -25.46
N ILE A 18 17.15 -4.73 -25.79
CA ILE A 18 16.93 -3.62 -24.85
C ILE A 18 15.47 -3.61 -24.34
N SER A 19 14.49 -3.83 -25.21
CA SER A 19 13.08 -3.83 -24.80
C SER A 19 12.73 -4.99 -23.87
N VAL A 20 13.29 -6.17 -24.10
CA VAL A 20 13.18 -7.31 -23.18
C VAL A 20 13.80 -6.99 -21.83
N PHE A 21 15.00 -6.38 -21.79
CA PHE A 21 15.62 -5.97 -20.54
C PHE A 21 14.85 -4.89 -19.79
N MET A 22 14.25 -3.93 -20.49
CA MET A 22 13.39 -2.90 -19.86
C MET A 22 12.15 -3.51 -19.21
N MET A 23 11.60 -4.59 -19.78
CA MET A 23 10.43 -5.29 -19.22
C MET A 23 10.78 -6.14 -17.98
N LEU A 24 12.05 -6.51 -17.80
CA LEU A 24 12.56 -7.23 -16.63
C LEU A 24 12.85 -6.31 -15.44
N LEU A 25 12.78 -4.99 -15.62
CA LEU A 25 12.91 -4.06 -14.50
C LEU A 25 11.68 -4.14 -13.60
N PRO A 26 11.85 -4.24 -12.27
CA PRO A 26 10.72 -4.25 -11.35
C PRO A 26 9.99 -2.90 -11.42
N THR A 27 8.81 -2.89 -12.03
CA THR A 27 7.91 -1.73 -12.09
C THR A 27 7.08 -1.54 -10.83
N ASN A 28 7.22 -2.45 -9.85
CA ASN A 28 6.50 -2.42 -8.59
C ASN A 28 7.16 -1.42 -7.62
N ILE A 29 7.07 -0.13 -7.97
CA ILE A 29 7.21 0.93 -6.99
C ILE A 29 5.91 0.91 -6.21
N HIS A 30 5.87 0.12 -5.14
CA HIS A 30 4.77 0.21 -4.18
C HIS A 30 4.79 1.65 -3.66
N SER A 31 3.86 2.47 -4.15
CA SER A 31 3.79 3.89 -3.76
C SER A 31 3.57 3.94 -2.26
N LEU A 32 4.49 4.62 -1.55
CA LEU A 32 4.43 4.76 -0.10
C LEU A 32 3.16 5.49 0.36
N GLU A 33 2.57 6.32 -0.51
CA GLU A 33 1.27 6.95 -0.25
C GLU A 33 0.11 5.94 -0.24
N THR A 34 0.19 4.87 -1.04
CA THR A 34 -0.88 3.88 -1.10
C THR A 34 -1.09 3.18 0.24
N GLU A 35 -0.03 2.95 1.01
CA GLU A 35 -0.12 2.31 2.34
C GLU A 35 -0.93 3.16 3.33
N TYR A 36 -0.67 4.48 3.34
CA TYR A 36 -1.39 5.43 4.21
C TYR A 36 -2.89 5.45 3.90
N TYR A 37 -3.28 5.62 2.63
CA TYR A 37 -4.69 5.67 2.26
C TYR A 37 -5.38 4.31 2.44
N ALA A 38 -4.70 3.21 2.09
CA ALA A 38 -5.23 1.87 2.28
C ALA A 38 -5.46 1.55 3.77
N PHE A 39 -4.60 2.03 4.67
CA PHE A 39 -4.81 1.91 6.10
C PHE A 39 -6.11 2.61 6.52
N VAL A 40 -6.30 3.88 6.15
CA VAL A 40 -7.48 4.68 6.56
C VAL A 40 -8.78 4.04 6.07
N ASP A 41 -8.82 3.63 4.80
CA ASP A 41 -9.99 3.01 4.21
C ASP A 41 -10.36 1.69 4.91
N LYS A 42 -9.36 0.82 5.12
CA LYS A 42 -9.55 -0.47 5.78
C LYS A 42 -9.93 -0.29 7.26
N TYR A 43 -9.33 0.68 7.94
CA TYR A 43 -9.66 1.02 9.32
C TYR A 43 -11.14 1.38 9.48
N LEU A 44 -11.63 2.33 8.67
CA LEU A 44 -13.03 2.77 8.71
C LEU A 44 -14.00 1.65 8.30
N TYR A 45 -13.62 0.85 7.31
CA TYR A 45 -14.41 -0.31 6.90
C TYR A 45 -14.55 -1.34 8.03
N LEU A 46 -13.45 -1.69 8.72
CA LEU A 46 -13.49 -2.66 9.82
C LEU A 46 -14.24 -2.12 11.03
N GLN A 47 -14.06 -0.83 11.36
CA GLN A 47 -14.79 -0.16 12.43
C GLN A 47 -16.31 -0.19 12.16
N SER A 48 -16.72 0.24 10.97
CA SER A 48 -18.14 0.25 10.58
C SER A 48 -18.73 -1.16 10.51
N THR A 49 -17.94 -2.15 10.08
CA THR A 49 -18.37 -3.56 10.06
C THR A 49 -18.59 -4.09 11.48
N ALA A 50 -17.72 -3.75 12.43
CA ALA A 50 -17.86 -4.14 13.83
C ALA A 50 -19.15 -3.58 14.44
N MET A 51 -19.47 -2.32 14.13
CA MET A 51 -20.71 -1.66 14.53
C MET A 51 -21.94 -2.27 13.88
N LYS A 52 -21.91 -2.47 12.55
CA LYS A 52 -23.04 -3.00 11.78
C LYS A 52 -23.40 -4.41 12.20
N GLN A 53 -22.40 -5.25 12.45
CA GLN A 53 -22.58 -6.66 12.81
C GLN A 53 -22.67 -6.88 14.32
N ALA A 54 -22.42 -5.86 15.13
CA ALA A 54 -22.34 -5.94 16.59
C ALA A 54 -21.36 -7.05 17.08
N ILE A 55 -20.22 -7.18 16.41
CA ILE A 55 -19.14 -8.13 16.77
C ILE A 55 -17.82 -7.40 16.99
N SER A 56 -16.89 -8.03 17.70
CA SER A 56 -15.52 -7.54 17.76
C SER A 56 -14.75 -7.94 16.51
N ILE A 57 -13.99 -7.00 15.94
CA ILE A 57 -13.19 -7.20 14.72
C ILE A 57 -11.75 -6.78 15.00
N SER A 58 -10.80 -7.58 14.52
CA SER A 58 -9.37 -7.35 14.63
C SER A 58 -8.81 -6.85 13.29
N PHE A 59 -8.06 -5.76 13.33
CA PHE A 59 -7.16 -5.35 12.27
C PHE A 59 -5.75 -5.86 12.62
N GLU A 60 -5.51 -7.14 12.32
CA GLU A 60 -4.31 -7.90 12.71
C GLU A 60 -3.00 -7.18 12.36
N GLU A 61 -2.91 -6.66 11.12
CA GLU A 61 -1.73 -6.01 10.55
C GLU A 61 -1.20 -4.86 11.42
N TYR A 62 -2.10 -4.10 12.05
CA TYR A 62 -1.76 -2.97 12.92
C TYR A 62 -2.05 -3.26 14.40
N ASN A 63 -2.51 -4.48 14.71
CA ASN A 63 -2.95 -4.90 16.04
C ASN A 63 -3.87 -3.85 16.69
N VAL A 64 -4.94 -3.51 15.96
CA VAL A 64 -6.05 -2.67 16.42
C VAL A 64 -7.28 -3.57 16.57
N ARG A 65 -7.97 -3.49 17.70
CA ARG A 65 -9.20 -4.25 17.93
C ARG A 65 -10.38 -3.33 18.17
N PHE A 66 -11.40 -3.48 17.35
CA PHE A 66 -12.69 -2.83 17.52
C PHE A 66 -13.61 -3.72 18.34
N ASN A 67 -14.34 -3.13 19.28
CA ASN A 67 -15.47 -3.80 19.93
C ASN A 67 -16.75 -3.63 19.09
N GLN A 68 -17.86 -4.18 19.58
CA GLN A 68 -19.17 -4.15 18.92
C GLN A 68 -19.75 -2.74 18.69
N LYS A 69 -19.20 -1.72 19.37
CA LYS A 69 -19.56 -0.31 19.22
C LYS A 69 -18.60 0.46 18.32
N GLY A 70 -17.61 -0.22 17.70
CA GLY A 70 -16.57 0.41 16.90
C GLY A 70 -15.46 1.07 17.72
N ASN A 71 -15.44 0.88 19.05
CA ASN A 71 -14.43 1.49 19.91
C ASN A 71 -13.16 0.66 19.97
N VAL A 72 -12.03 1.34 20.07
CA VAL A 72 -10.69 0.76 20.26
C VAL A 72 -10.34 0.75 21.75
N ASN A 73 -9.73 -0.33 22.22
CA ASN A 73 -9.37 -0.53 23.63
C ASN A 73 -7.94 -0.06 23.99
N GLN A 74 -7.16 0.38 23.00
CA GLN A 74 -5.79 0.83 23.17
C GLN A 74 -5.49 1.96 22.18
N ALA A 75 -4.95 3.08 22.67
CA ALA A 75 -4.41 4.11 21.80
C ALA A 75 -3.15 3.61 21.11
N LYS A 76 -2.92 4.01 19.86
CA LYS A 76 -1.79 3.53 19.07
C LYS A 76 -1.29 4.57 18.09
N THR A 77 0.02 4.61 17.89
CA THR A 77 0.64 5.40 16.83
C THR A 77 1.06 4.47 15.69
N ILE A 78 0.60 4.75 14.48
CA ILE A 78 0.94 4.04 13.25
C ILE A 78 1.94 4.90 12.48
N TYR A 79 3.12 4.34 12.24
CA TYR A 79 4.20 4.99 11.51
C TYR A 79 4.24 4.46 10.09
N PHE A 80 4.11 5.34 9.11
CA PHE A 80 4.21 5.01 7.69
C PHE A 80 5.60 5.37 7.16
N LYS A 81 6.02 4.71 6.09
CA LYS A 81 7.35 4.90 5.49
C LYS A 81 7.56 6.28 4.87
N ASN A 82 6.50 7.01 4.56
CA ASN A 82 6.51 8.35 3.99
C ASN A 82 6.50 9.47 5.07
N GLU A 83 7.00 9.18 6.28
CA GLU A 83 7.01 10.09 7.44
C GLU A 83 5.63 10.51 7.98
N HIS A 84 4.55 10.08 7.32
CA HIS A 84 3.20 10.26 7.85
C HIS A 84 3.02 9.41 9.11
N THR A 85 2.29 9.97 10.06
CA THR A 85 1.94 9.30 11.31
C THR A 85 0.45 9.47 11.57
N ILE A 86 -0.22 8.39 11.95
CA ILE A 86 -1.60 8.43 12.43
C ILE A 86 -1.64 8.00 13.88
N ILE A 87 -2.29 8.79 14.72
CA ILE A 87 -2.61 8.44 16.10
C ILE A 87 -4.06 7.94 16.14
N VAL A 88 -4.23 6.67 16.52
CA VAL A 88 -5.50 6.07 16.88
C VAL A 88 -5.77 6.37 18.35
N GLU A 89 -6.78 7.18 18.63
CA GLU A 89 -7.16 7.54 20.00
C GLU A 89 -7.91 6.41 20.72
N LEU A 90 -7.75 6.32 22.04
CA LEU A 90 -8.49 5.37 22.88
C LEU A 90 -9.99 5.67 22.87
N GLY A 91 -10.82 4.64 22.94
CA GLY A 91 -12.27 4.78 22.99
C GLY A 91 -12.83 4.90 21.58
N GLY A 92 -13.23 6.10 21.15
CA GLY A 92 -13.87 6.28 19.84
C GLY A 92 -13.01 5.89 18.63
N GLY A 93 -11.69 5.68 18.83
CA GLY A 93 -10.81 5.25 17.73
C GLY A 93 -10.61 6.34 16.68
N ARG A 94 -10.69 7.61 17.07
CA ARG A 94 -10.49 8.73 16.13
C ARG A 94 -9.07 8.68 15.59
N LEU A 95 -8.94 8.91 14.28
CA LEU A 95 -7.66 9.06 13.61
C LEU A 95 -7.25 10.54 13.68
N ALA A 96 -6.19 10.83 14.43
CA ALA A 96 -5.56 12.14 14.44
C ALA A 96 -4.29 12.11 13.57
N ILE A 97 -4.12 13.13 12.72
CA ILE A 97 -2.94 13.33 11.89
C ILE A 97 -2.02 14.29 12.64
N GLN A 98 -0.72 14.00 12.64
CA GLN A 98 0.31 14.86 13.21
C GLN A 98 1.11 15.56 12.13
#